data_AF-A0A2E8GYB8-F1
#
_entry.id   AF-A0A2E8GYB8-F1
#
_cell.length_a   1.000
_cell.length_b   1.000
_cell.length_c   1.000
_cell.angle_alpha   90.00
_cell.angle_beta   90.00
_cell.angle_gamma   90.00
#
_symmetry.space_group_name_H-M   'P 1'
#
loop_
_entity.id
_entity.type
_entity.pdbx_description
1 polymer ?
#
loop_
_entity_poly.entity_id
_entity_poly.type
_entity_poly.pdbx_seq_one_letter_code
_entity_poly.pdbx_strand_id
1 'polypeptide(L)'
;MGEKIRFSAPSPPDVELLPMVQDVDIIGVLSTTNIAPVQSLDIEKVMGRLTDATARGLRNLQDRTVITQDEIRWHFRDITFDSTMVFSDSLQQALRSELEVDAMVYITLRSLDAKVTPVSPSAYGTAPSPGLNLSVELELMFVNLHSGQQWSQAGRRSSWQPVQVDLMGGGRDPTERQMLMALASPLRQFLTRLAPPPRRQTRQFDTSGD
;
A
#
# COMPACT_ATOMS: atom_id res chain seq x y z
N MET A 1 31.78 -30.19 15.84
CA MET A 1 30.41 -30.18 15.29
C MET A 1 30.00 -28.72 15.16
N GLY A 2 29.85 -28.20 13.93
CA GLY A 2 29.55 -26.78 13.72
C GLY A 2 28.13 -26.40 14.13
N GLU A 3 27.97 -25.18 14.64
CA GLU A 3 26.68 -24.61 15.06
C GLU A 3 25.98 -23.97 13.85
N LYS A 4 24.68 -24.25 13.66
CA LYS A 4 23.87 -23.65 12.59
C LYS A 4 23.01 -22.53 13.16
N ILE A 5 23.41 -21.28 12.89
CA ILE A 5 22.68 -20.10 13.34
C ILE A 5 21.74 -19.64 12.21
N ARG A 6 20.45 -19.49 12.54
CA ARG A 6 19.45 -18.88 11.65
C ARG A 6 19.34 -17.39 11.94
N PHE A 7 19.46 -16.56 10.92
CA PHE A 7 19.26 -15.11 11.04
C PHE A 7 18.45 -14.58 9.85
N SER A 8 17.85 -13.41 10.02
CA SER A 8 17.11 -12.72 8.96
C SER A 8 18.00 -11.60 8.42
N ALA A 9 18.42 -11.71 7.17
CA ALA A 9 19.24 -10.71 6.51
C ALA A 9 18.35 -9.73 5.71
N PRO A 10 18.70 -8.44 5.66
CA PRO A 10 18.03 -7.48 4.78
C PRO A 10 18.06 -7.97 3.33
N SER A 11 16.98 -7.73 2.62
CA SER A 11 16.93 -7.98 1.17
C SER A 11 17.12 -6.65 0.46
N PRO A 12 18.01 -6.57 -0.55
CA PRO A 12 18.12 -5.36 -1.34
C PRO A 12 16.86 -5.18 -2.21
N PRO A 13 16.46 -3.93 -2.51
CA PRO A 13 15.47 -3.64 -3.55
C PRO A 13 15.80 -4.31 -4.88
N ASP A 14 14.80 -4.38 -5.77
CA ASP A 14 15.00 -4.79 -7.16
C ASP A 14 16.10 -3.94 -7.82
N VAL A 15 16.89 -4.57 -8.70
CA VAL A 15 18.07 -3.95 -9.33
C VAL A 15 17.74 -2.65 -10.07
N GLU A 16 16.55 -2.59 -10.68
CA GLU A 16 16.03 -1.41 -11.36
C GLU A 16 15.75 -0.23 -10.40
N LEU A 17 15.38 -0.52 -9.14
CA LEU A 17 15.01 0.47 -8.12
C LEU A 17 16.17 0.87 -7.22
N LEU A 18 17.23 0.05 -7.13
CA LEU A 18 18.44 0.37 -6.38
C LEU A 18 18.94 1.80 -6.60
N PRO A 19 19.16 2.29 -7.84
CA PRO A 19 19.68 3.65 -8.05
C PRO A 19 18.72 4.74 -7.53
N MET A 20 17.41 4.45 -7.46
CA MET A 20 16.43 5.42 -6.97
C MET A 20 16.36 5.47 -5.44
N VAL A 21 16.82 4.41 -4.74
CA VAL A 21 16.67 4.22 -3.29
C VAL A 21 18.00 4.32 -2.54
N GLN A 22 19.14 4.25 -3.25
CA GLN A 22 20.47 4.16 -2.66
C GLN A 22 20.82 5.34 -1.74
N ASP A 23 20.52 6.56 -2.17
CA ASP A 23 20.84 7.81 -1.45
C ASP A 23 19.58 8.46 -0.84
N VAL A 24 18.65 7.63 -0.38
CA VAL A 24 17.38 8.06 0.20
C VAL A 24 17.36 7.66 1.67
N ASP A 25 17.33 8.65 2.56
CA ASP A 25 17.30 8.47 4.01
C ASP A 25 15.89 8.64 4.56
N ILE A 26 15.12 9.60 4.04
CA ILE A 26 13.76 9.93 4.50
C ILE A 26 12.74 9.67 3.38
N ILE A 27 11.79 8.77 3.64
CA ILE A 27 10.70 8.43 2.70
C ILE A 27 9.35 8.87 3.26
N GLY A 28 8.64 9.74 2.56
CA GLY A 28 7.26 10.09 2.86
C GLY A 28 6.26 9.15 2.18
N VAL A 29 5.11 8.94 2.81
CA VAL A 29 4.00 8.15 2.24
C VAL A 29 2.73 8.96 2.23
N LEU A 30 2.07 9.05 1.07
CA LEU A 30 0.85 9.81 0.91
C LEU A 30 -0.14 9.11 -0.01
N SER A 31 -1.43 9.21 0.30
CA SER A 31 -2.50 8.72 -0.57
C SER A 31 -3.36 9.83 -1.12
N THR A 32 -3.84 9.61 -2.34
CA THR A 32 -4.83 10.46 -3.00
C THR A 32 -5.94 9.62 -3.61
N THR A 33 -7.12 10.22 -3.72
CA THR A 33 -8.27 9.64 -4.41
C THR A 33 -9.08 10.77 -5.01
N ASN A 34 -9.52 10.59 -6.26
CA ASN A 34 -10.50 11.47 -6.90
C ASN A 34 -11.88 10.82 -6.96
N ILE A 35 -12.05 9.67 -6.31
CA ILE A 35 -13.30 8.92 -6.32
C ILE A 35 -14.24 9.56 -5.31
N ALA A 36 -15.43 9.93 -5.77
CA ALA A 36 -16.48 10.45 -4.91
C ALA A 36 -16.84 9.43 -3.82
N PRO A 37 -17.24 9.89 -2.61
CA PRO A 37 -17.69 9.00 -1.56
C PRO A 37 -18.80 8.06 -2.05
N VAL A 38 -18.60 6.75 -1.87
CA VAL A 38 -19.60 5.74 -2.21
C VAL A 38 -20.42 5.45 -0.95
N GLN A 39 -21.75 5.51 -1.04
CA GLN A 39 -22.62 5.13 0.08
C GLN A 39 -22.25 3.72 0.55
N SER A 40 -22.07 3.53 1.86
CA SER A 40 -21.60 2.30 2.53
C SER A 40 -20.10 1.97 2.46
N LEU A 41 -19.25 2.88 1.96
CA LEU A 41 -17.80 2.67 1.94
C LEU A 41 -17.04 3.94 2.33
N ASP A 42 -16.27 3.84 3.42
CA ASP A 42 -15.32 4.88 3.84
C ASP A 42 -13.99 4.72 3.09
N ILE A 43 -13.90 5.40 1.94
CA ILE A 43 -12.69 5.37 1.09
C ILE A 43 -11.50 5.97 1.83
N GLU A 44 -11.68 7.04 2.60
CA GLU A 44 -10.59 7.70 3.33
C GLU A 44 -9.95 6.75 4.34
N LYS A 45 -10.77 6.00 5.08
CA LYS A 45 -10.30 4.97 6.02
C LYS A 45 -9.60 3.82 5.32
N VAL A 46 -10.06 3.39 4.14
CA VAL A 46 -9.34 2.38 3.35
C VAL A 46 -7.98 2.91 2.90
N MET A 47 -7.93 4.13 2.38
CA MET A 47 -6.69 4.75 1.93
C MET A 47 -5.70 4.97 3.08
N GLY A 48 -6.17 5.43 4.25
CA GLY A 48 -5.35 5.54 5.47
C GLY A 48 -4.75 4.20 5.92
N ARG A 49 -5.52 3.11 5.82
CA ARG A 49 -4.99 1.76 6.11
C ARG A 49 -3.94 1.31 5.10
N LEU A 50 -4.05 1.72 3.84
CA LEU A 50 -3.04 1.43 2.81
C LEU A 50 -1.77 2.24 3.03
N THR A 51 -1.85 3.52 3.39
CA THR A 51 -0.66 4.32 3.74
C THR A 51 0.06 3.74 4.94
N ASP A 52 -0.67 3.32 5.97
CA ASP A 52 -0.09 2.67 7.14
C ASP A 52 0.60 1.35 6.81
N ALA A 53 -0.04 0.53 5.97
CA ALA A 53 0.53 -0.74 5.52
C ALA A 53 1.79 -0.52 4.68
N THR A 54 1.79 0.51 3.84
CA THR A 54 2.93 0.92 3.02
C THR A 54 4.08 1.40 3.90
N ALA A 55 3.81 2.31 4.83
CA ALA A 55 4.81 2.83 5.76
C ALA A 55 5.46 1.69 6.58
N ARG A 56 4.66 0.72 7.06
CA ARG A 56 5.20 -0.48 7.72
C ARG A 56 6.05 -1.33 6.81
N GLY A 57 5.67 -1.49 5.54
CA GLY A 57 6.43 -2.26 4.55
C GLY A 57 7.77 -1.61 4.21
N LEU A 58 7.80 -0.29 4.09
CA LEU A 58 9.02 0.48 3.80
C LEU A 58 10.07 0.36 4.91
N ARG A 59 9.67 0.08 6.16
CA ARG A 59 10.61 -0.19 7.27
C ARG A 59 11.47 -1.44 7.07
N ASN A 60 11.21 -2.25 6.04
CA ASN A 60 12.14 -3.32 5.64
C ASN A 60 13.44 -2.76 5.05
N LEU A 61 13.42 -1.53 4.51
CA LEU A 61 14.62 -0.81 4.14
C LEU A 61 15.29 -0.33 5.44
N GLN A 62 16.43 -0.93 5.74
CA GLN A 62 17.21 -0.53 6.92
C GLN A 62 17.76 0.89 6.74
N ASP A 63 18.02 1.52 7.88
CA ASP A 63 18.65 2.85 7.98
C ASP A 63 17.87 3.99 7.32
N ARG A 64 16.56 3.82 7.12
CA ARG A 64 15.67 4.83 6.56
C ARG A 64 14.56 5.22 7.52
N THR A 65 14.24 6.50 7.54
CA THR A 65 13.11 7.07 8.26
C THR A 65 11.89 7.10 7.34
N VAL A 66 10.74 6.71 7.87
CA VAL A 66 9.48 6.73 7.12
C VAL A 66 8.53 7.73 7.78
N ILE A 67 8.20 8.80 7.04
CA ILE A 67 7.23 9.82 7.45
C ILE A 67 5.84 9.38 6.98
N THR A 68 4.89 9.34 7.91
CA THR A 68 3.53 8.87 7.61
C THR A 68 2.66 9.97 7.00
N GLN A 69 1.56 9.57 6.36
CA GLN A 69 0.60 10.52 5.82
C GLN A 69 0.07 11.50 6.89
N ASP A 70 -0.19 11.01 8.10
CA ASP A 70 -0.72 11.84 9.18
C ASP A 70 0.28 12.92 9.60
N GLU A 71 1.57 12.60 9.62
CA GLU A 71 2.63 13.55 9.91
C GLU A 71 2.76 14.61 8.81
N ILE A 72 2.72 14.21 7.54
CA ILE A 72 2.72 15.13 6.39
C ILE A 72 1.49 16.04 6.45
N ARG A 73 0.30 15.48 6.67
CA ARG A 73 -0.94 16.26 6.77
C ARG A 73 -0.95 17.20 7.97
N TRP A 74 -0.37 16.78 9.09
CA TRP A 74 -0.24 17.63 10.28
C TRP A 74 0.72 18.80 10.07
N HIS A 75 1.76 18.62 9.27
CA HIS A 75 2.69 19.69 8.90
C HIS A 75 2.06 20.67 7.90
N PHE A 76 1.39 20.14 6.87
CA PHE A 76 0.78 20.90 5.78
C PHE A 76 -0.75 20.98 5.88
N ARG A 77 -1.28 21.38 7.04
CA ARG A 77 -2.74 21.32 7.31
C ARG A 77 -3.59 22.14 6.37
N ASP A 78 -3.01 23.21 5.82
CA ASP A 78 -3.71 24.15 4.94
C ASP A 78 -3.66 23.71 3.47
N ILE A 79 -2.97 22.60 3.15
CA ILE A 79 -2.83 22.08 1.79
C ILE A 79 -3.80 20.91 1.59
N THR A 80 -4.61 21.01 0.53
CA THR A 80 -5.42 19.88 0.07
C THR A 80 -4.58 18.98 -0.82
N PHE A 81 -4.43 17.72 -0.44
CA PHE A 81 -3.70 16.72 -1.20
C PHE A 81 -4.64 16.01 -2.18
N ASP A 82 -4.84 16.61 -3.35
CA ASP A 82 -5.51 15.97 -4.49
C ASP A 82 -4.50 15.37 -5.47
N SER A 83 -4.97 14.57 -6.44
CA SER A 83 -4.08 13.89 -7.38
C SER A 83 -3.30 14.82 -8.31
N THR A 84 -3.65 16.10 -8.40
CA THR A 84 -2.98 17.09 -9.26
C THR A 84 -1.93 17.89 -8.50
N MET A 85 -2.19 18.18 -7.22
CA MET A 85 -1.32 18.98 -6.35
C MET A 85 -0.14 18.16 -5.84
N VAL A 86 -0.30 16.86 -5.63
CA VAL A 86 0.78 15.98 -5.11
C VAL A 86 2.01 15.89 -6.00
N PHE A 87 1.86 16.24 -7.28
CA PHE A 87 2.96 16.30 -8.23
C PHE A 87 3.50 17.70 -8.47
N SER A 88 2.92 18.73 -7.86
CA SER A 88 3.34 20.12 -8.06
C SER A 88 4.77 20.34 -7.54
N ASP A 89 5.56 21.08 -8.31
CA ASP A 89 6.94 21.43 -7.93
C ASP A 89 6.99 22.17 -6.58
N SER A 90 5.99 23.00 -6.31
CA SER A 90 5.85 23.72 -5.04
C SER A 90 5.71 22.79 -3.84
N LEU A 91 4.89 21.74 -3.94
CA LEU A 91 4.72 20.79 -2.85
C LEU A 91 5.93 19.88 -2.70
N GLN A 92 6.53 19.43 -3.80
CA GLN A 92 7.77 18.65 -3.74
C GLN A 92 8.94 19.46 -3.14
N GLN A 93 9.00 20.75 -3.42
CA GLN A 93 9.95 21.65 -2.78
C GLN A 93 9.67 21.79 -1.28
N ALA A 94 8.41 22.02 -0.89
CA ALA A 94 8.02 22.12 0.52
C ALA A 94 8.33 20.83 1.32
N LEU A 95 8.02 19.66 0.75
CA LEU A 95 8.35 18.35 1.34
C LEU A 95 9.85 18.19 1.58
N ARG A 96 10.70 18.65 0.66
CA ARG A 96 12.16 18.64 0.81
C ARG A 96 12.65 19.66 1.82
N SER A 97 12.14 20.90 1.78
CA SER A 97 12.68 21.98 2.61
C SER A 97 12.21 21.95 4.06
N GLU A 98 11.00 21.46 4.31
CA GLU A 98 10.38 21.51 5.64
C GLU A 98 10.43 20.17 6.37
N LEU A 99 10.33 19.05 5.64
CA LEU A 99 10.35 17.70 6.20
C LEU A 99 11.60 16.89 5.82
N GLU A 100 12.53 17.48 5.07
CA GLU A 100 13.75 16.83 4.59
C GLU A 100 13.48 15.51 3.85
N VAL A 101 12.32 15.39 3.20
CA VAL A 101 11.93 14.17 2.49
C VAL A 101 12.77 14.00 1.24
N ASP A 102 13.46 12.87 1.12
CA ASP A 102 14.28 12.54 -0.06
C ASP A 102 13.48 11.83 -1.15
N ALA A 103 12.47 11.05 -0.75
CA ALA A 103 11.62 10.32 -1.68
C ALA A 103 10.18 10.18 -1.17
N MET A 104 9.25 10.00 -2.10
CA MET A 104 7.82 9.88 -1.82
C MET A 104 7.25 8.60 -2.41
N VAL A 105 6.39 7.93 -1.64
CA VAL A 105 5.47 6.91 -2.15
C VAL A 105 4.06 7.48 -2.21
N TYR A 106 3.52 7.56 -3.43
CA TYR A 106 2.16 7.97 -3.68
C TYR A 106 1.27 6.77 -3.95
N ILE A 107 0.13 6.73 -3.26
CA ILE A 107 -0.90 5.69 -3.38
C ILE A 107 -2.16 6.32 -3.95
N THR A 108 -2.49 6.02 -5.20
CA THR A 108 -3.62 6.63 -5.89
C THR A 108 -4.67 5.57 -6.20
N LEU A 109 -5.88 5.79 -5.71
CA LEU A 109 -7.04 4.98 -6.10
C LEU A 109 -7.64 5.56 -7.38
N ARG A 110 -7.43 4.89 -8.51
CA ARG A 110 -7.83 5.39 -9.84
C ARG A 110 -9.28 5.11 -10.17
N SER A 111 -9.76 3.91 -9.85
CA SER A 111 -11.15 3.53 -10.12
C SER A 111 -11.70 2.55 -9.09
N LEU A 112 -13.01 2.65 -8.86
CA LEU A 112 -13.79 1.80 -7.98
C LEU A 112 -15.15 1.59 -8.64
N ASP A 113 -15.46 0.34 -8.98
CA ASP A 113 -16.75 -0.08 -9.52
C ASP A 113 -17.33 -1.16 -8.60
N ALA A 114 -18.44 -0.85 -7.95
CA ALA A 114 -19.14 -1.75 -7.04
C ALA A 114 -20.51 -2.08 -7.62
N LYS A 115 -20.66 -3.29 -8.15
CA LYS A 115 -21.91 -3.78 -8.76
C LYS A 115 -22.50 -4.88 -7.91
N VAL A 116 -23.73 -4.67 -7.45
CA VAL A 116 -24.53 -5.76 -6.87
C VAL A 116 -25.05 -6.60 -8.03
N THR A 117 -24.65 -7.86 -8.10
CA THR A 117 -25.15 -8.78 -9.11
C THR A 117 -26.54 -9.25 -8.67
N PRO A 118 -27.60 -8.99 -9.45
CA PRO A 118 -28.94 -9.46 -9.14
C PRO A 118 -29.01 -10.99 -9.24
N VAL A 119 -29.94 -11.55 -8.50
CA VAL A 119 -30.13 -12.99 -8.34
C VAL A 119 -30.78 -13.58 -9.59
N SER A 120 -30.19 -14.62 -10.20
CA SER A 120 -30.91 -15.47 -11.16
C SER A 120 -31.78 -16.46 -10.36
N PRO A 121 -33.10 -16.55 -10.60
CA PRO A 121 -33.93 -17.52 -9.89
C PRO A 121 -33.47 -18.95 -10.21
N SER A 122 -33.17 -19.74 -9.19
CA SER A 122 -32.86 -21.16 -9.34
C SER A 122 -34.16 -21.97 -9.41
N ALA A 123 -34.20 -23.03 -10.22
CA ALA A 123 -35.39 -23.88 -10.41
C ALA A 123 -35.77 -24.71 -9.17
N TYR A 124 -34.97 -24.66 -8.09
CA TYR A 124 -35.08 -25.51 -6.90
C TYR A 124 -35.11 -24.69 -5.60
N GLY A 125 -35.88 -23.61 -5.52
CA GLY A 125 -36.37 -23.02 -4.25
C GLY A 125 -35.34 -22.46 -3.26
N THR A 126 -34.04 -22.64 -3.45
CA THR A 126 -32.99 -21.95 -2.70
C THR A 126 -32.74 -20.60 -3.36
N ALA A 127 -33.18 -19.52 -2.71
CA ALA A 127 -32.83 -18.16 -3.12
C ALA A 127 -31.31 -18.01 -3.07
N PRO A 128 -30.62 -17.73 -4.19
CA PRO A 128 -29.20 -17.43 -4.13
C PRO A 128 -28.98 -16.13 -3.35
N SER A 129 -27.93 -16.06 -2.54
CA SER A 129 -27.55 -14.81 -1.88
C SER A 129 -27.12 -13.79 -2.93
N PRO A 130 -27.58 -12.52 -2.87
CA PRO A 130 -27.06 -11.47 -3.73
C PRO A 130 -25.53 -11.37 -3.56
N GLY A 131 -24.82 -11.12 -4.66
CA GLY A 131 -23.36 -11.01 -4.66
C GLY A 131 -22.91 -9.57 -4.93
N LEU A 132 -21.82 -9.14 -4.32
CA LEU A 132 -21.15 -7.88 -4.63
C LEU A 132 -19.92 -8.16 -5.48
N ASN A 133 -19.90 -7.61 -6.69
CA ASN A 133 -18.73 -7.55 -7.55
C ASN A 133 -18.04 -6.19 -7.39
N LEU A 134 -16.81 -6.21 -6.88
CA LEU A 134 -15.99 -5.04 -6.64
C LEU A 134 -14.79 -5.07 -7.60
N SER A 135 -14.69 -4.11 -8.51
CA SER A 135 -13.50 -3.84 -9.31
C SER A 135 -12.79 -2.59 -8.80
N VAL A 136 -11.50 -2.71 -8.54
CA VAL A 136 -10.67 -1.63 -7.99
C VAL A 136 -9.39 -1.52 -8.80
N GLU A 137 -8.95 -0.30 -9.05
CA GLU A 137 -7.67 0.00 -9.68
C GLU A 137 -6.83 0.88 -8.78
N LEU A 138 -5.68 0.36 -8.39
CA LEU A 138 -4.71 1.04 -7.55
C LEU A 138 -3.45 1.33 -8.36
N GLU A 139 -2.95 2.54 -8.24
CA GLU A 139 -1.62 2.92 -8.72
C GLU A 139 -0.75 3.26 -7.52
N LEU A 140 0.46 2.70 -7.51
CA LEU A 140 1.50 2.96 -6.54
C LEU A 140 2.68 3.54 -7.27
N MET A 141 3.28 4.59 -6.75
CA MET A 141 4.39 5.24 -7.40
C MET A 141 5.43 5.69 -6.38
N PHE A 142 6.69 5.41 -6.67
CA PHE A 142 7.85 5.90 -5.94
C PHE A 142 8.50 7.04 -6.75
N VAL A 143 8.80 8.15 -6.09
CA VAL A 143 9.46 9.31 -6.69
C VAL A 143 10.64 9.69 -5.82
N ASN A 144 11.84 9.74 -6.42
CA ASN A 144 13.00 10.33 -5.78
C ASN A 144 12.94 11.85 -5.99
N LEU A 145 12.83 12.63 -4.92
CA LEU A 145 12.66 14.09 -4.98
C LEU A 145 13.96 14.83 -5.30
N HIS A 146 15.12 14.17 -5.22
CA HIS A 146 16.41 14.74 -5.61
C HIS A 146 16.67 14.59 -7.09
N SER A 147 16.47 13.38 -7.64
CA SER A 147 16.74 13.07 -9.05
C SER A 147 15.54 13.29 -9.96
N GLY A 148 14.33 13.40 -9.41
CA GLY A 148 13.07 13.44 -10.16
C GLY A 148 12.71 12.11 -10.83
N GLN A 149 13.49 11.03 -10.58
CA GLN A 149 13.17 9.72 -11.13
C GLN A 149 11.89 9.17 -10.49
N GLN A 150 11.05 8.59 -11.32
CA GLN A 150 9.78 8.00 -10.91
C GLN A 150 9.65 6.56 -11.38
N TRP A 151 9.04 5.73 -10.54
CA TRP A 151 8.70 4.35 -10.85
C TRP A 151 7.29 4.08 -10.37
N SER A 152 6.45 3.53 -11.24
CA SER A 152 5.05 3.24 -10.91
C SER A 152 4.67 1.80 -11.21
N GLN A 153 3.67 1.32 -10.46
CA GLN A 153 3.01 0.05 -10.66
C GLN A 153 1.51 0.23 -10.48
N ALA A 154 0.75 -0.07 -11.54
CA ALA A 154 -0.70 -0.13 -11.48
C ALA A 154 -1.18 -1.58 -11.34
N GLY A 155 -2.27 -1.76 -10.60
CA GLY A 155 -2.89 -3.07 -10.38
C GLY A 155 -4.41 -2.94 -10.36
N ARG A 156 -5.07 -3.56 -11.34
CA ARG A 156 -6.52 -3.75 -11.34
C ARG A 156 -6.88 -5.10 -10.75
N ARG A 157 -7.87 -5.13 -9.88
CA ARG A 157 -8.41 -6.35 -9.26
C ARG A 157 -9.93 -6.32 -9.30
N SER A 158 -10.52 -7.49 -9.51
CA SER A 158 -11.96 -7.72 -9.40
C SER A 158 -12.18 -8.83 -8.37
N SER A 159 -13.12 -8.62 -7.46
CA SER A 159 -13.47 -9.60 -6.43
C SER A 159 -14.98 -9.74 -6.34
N TRP A 160 -15.46 -10.98 -6.28
CA TRP A 160 -16.86 -11.29 -6.04
C TRP A 160 -16.98 -11.90 -4.64
N GLN A 161 -17.91 -11.40 -3.83
CA GLN A 161 -18.26 -12.00 -2.54
C GLN A 161 -19.78 -12.05 -2.37
N PRO A 162 -20.32 -13.11 -1.74
CA PRO A 162 -21.73 -13.14 -1.36
C PRO A 162 -21.97 -12.06 -0.32
N VAL A 163 -23.02 -11.27 -0.49
CA VAL A 163 -23.50 -10.33 0.52
C VAL A 163 -24.11 -11.17 1.64
N GLN A 164 -23.29 -11.55 2.62
CA GLN A 164 -23.81 -12.06 3.88
C GLN A 164 -24.42 -10.86 4.60
N VAL A 165 -25.75 -10.80 4.60
CA VAL A 165 -26.49 -9.91 5.49
C VAL A 165 -26.29 -10.48 6.89
N ASP A 166 -25.19 -10.10 7.56
CA ASP A 166 -24.98 -10.43 8.97
C ASP A 166 -26.06 -9.70 9.79
N LEU A 167 -27.18 -10.40 9.99
CA LEU A 167 -28.30 -9.98 10.84
C LEU A 167 -28.00 -10.14 12.34
N MET A 168 -26.79 -10.54 12.74
CA MET A 168 -26.39 -10.66 14.13
C MET A 168 -24.92 -10.29 14.35
N GLY A 169 -24.68 -9.12 14.92
CA GLY A 169 -23.40 -8.77 15.55
C GLY A 169 -22.72 -7.56 14.90
N GLY A 170 -22.81 -6.41 15.56
CA GLY A 170 -22.05 -5.22 15.17
C GLY A 170 -20.55 -5.52 15.14
N GLY A 171 -19.92 -5.38 13.96
CA GLY A 171 -18.47 -5.49 13.85
C GLY A 171 -17.94 -5.70 12.44
N ARG A 172 -17.52 -4.60 11.80
CA ARG A 172 -16.71 -4.47 10.56
C ARG A 172 -17.45 -4.64 9.24
N ASP A 173 -17.48 -3.53 8.49
CA ASP A 173 -18.02 -3.43 7.13
C ASP A 173 -17.37 -4.45 6.18
N PRO A 174 -18.13 -5.46 5.68
CA PRO A 174 -17.59 -6.53 4.86
C PRO A 174 -17.01 -6.00 3.53
N THR A 175 -17.57 -4.90 3.02
CA THR A 175 -17.11 -4.18 1.82
C THR A 175 -15.72 -3.57 1.97
N GLU A 176 -15.42 -2.91 3.11
CA GLU A 176 -14.07 -2.39 3.40
C GLU A 176 -13.03 -3.52 3.44
N ARG A 177 -13.37 -4.63 4.10
CA ARG A 177 -12.46 -5.77 4.21
C ARG A 177 -12.21 -6.40 2.84
N GLN A 178 -13.24 -6.55 2.01
CA GLN A 178 -13.12 -7.04 0.64
C GLN A 178 -12.20 -6.12 -0.19
N MET A 179 -12.38 -4.81 -0.09
CA MET A 179 -11.53 -3.83 -0.77
C MET A 179 -10.07 -3.92 -0.32
N LEU A 180 -9.82 -3.96 1.00
CA LEU A 180 -8.46 -4.13 1.53
C LEU A 180 -7.81 -5.43 1.06
N MET A 181 -8.57 -6.53 0.97
CA MET A 181 -8.04 -7.79 0.44
C MET A 181 -7.71 -7.69 -1.05
N ALA A 182 -8.55 -7.06 -1.86
CA ALA A 182 -8.29 -6.84 -3.27
C ALA A 182 -7.03 -5.97 -3.49
N LEU A 183 -6.82 -4.96 -2.63
CA LEU A 183 -5.70 -4.02 -2.70
C LEU A 183 -4.41 -4.54 -2.05
N ALA A 184 -4.48 -5.54 -1.18
CA ALA A 184 -3.31 -6.11 -0.52
C ALA A 184 -2.32 -6.76 -1.51
N SER A 185 -2.81 -7.39 -2.58
CA SER A 185 -1.97 -8.02 -3.60
C SER A 185 -1.09 -7.02 -4.37
N PRO A 186 -1.65 -5.98 -5.03
CA PRO A 186 -0.84 -4.99 -5.74
C PRO A 186 0.12 -4.25 -4.80
N LEU A 187 -0.34 -3.89 -3.59
CA LEU A 187 0.53 -3.26 -2.59
C LEU A 187 1.71 -4.16 -2.20
N ARG A 188 1.45 -5.45 -1.95
CA ARG A 188 2.51 -6.40 -1.62
C ARG A 188 3.51 -6.55 -2.76
N GLN A 189 3.03 -6.65 -4.00
CA GLN A 189 3.91 -6.76 -5.18
C GLN A 189 4.82 -5.55 -5.31
N PHE A 190 4.28 -4.34 -5.16
CA PHE A 190 5.05 -3.11 -5.15
C PHE A 190 6.11 -3.11 -4.03
N LEU A 191 5.70 -3.38 -2.80
CA LEU A 191 6.61 -3.41 -1.64
C LEU A 191 7.66 -4.51 -1.74
N THR A 192 7.36 -5.67 -2.33
CA THR A 192 8.36 -6.73 -2.51
C THR A 192 9.47 -6.34 -3.48
N ARG A 193 9.22 -5.41 -4.41
CA ARG A 193 10.23 -4.88 -5.32
C ARG A 193 10.99 -3.72 -4.68
N LEU A 194 10.28 -2.82 -4.01
CA LEU A 194 10.85 -1.61 -3.43
C LEU A 194 11.54 -1.83 -2.08
N ALA A 195 10.89 -2.55 -1.16
CA ALA A 195 11.31 -2.79 0.22
C ALA A 195 11.11 -4.27 0.61
N PRO A 196 11.85 -5.20 -0.03
CA PRO A 196 11.61 -6.62 0.13
C PRO A 196 11.78 -7.08 1.57
N PRO A 197 10.96 -8.06 2.02
CA PRO A 197 11.09 -8.59 3.37
C PRO A 197 12.47 -9.26 3.56
N PRO A 198 13.00 -9.25 4.79
CA PRO A 198 14.28 -9.89 5.07
C PRO A 198 14.21 -11.40 4.81
N ARG A 199 15.28 -11.95 4.23
CA ARG A 199 15.39 -13.37 3.91
C ARG A 199 16.04 -14.13 5.05
N ARG A 200 15.48 -15.29 5.39
CA ARG A 200 16.10 -16.22 6.34
C ARG A 200 17.35 -16.82 5.69
N GLN A 201 18.49 -16.66 6.36
CA GLN A 201 19.74 -17.29 6.01
C GLN A 201 20.17 -18.22 7.15
N THR A 202 20.81 -19.34 6.79
CA THR A 202 21.46 -20.23 7.76
C THR A 202 22.94 -20.17 7.48
N ARG A 203 23.74 -19.69 8.44
CA ARG A 203 25.19 -19.79 8.39
C ARG A 203 25.63 -20.92 9.30
N GLN A 204 26.50 -21.76 8.78
CA GLN A 204 27.17 -22.79 9.56
C GLN A 204 28.48 -22.17 10.05
N PHE A 205 28.62 -22.04 11.36
CA PHE A 205 29.86 -21.62 11.99
C PHE A 205 30.61 -22.88 12.39
N ASP A 206 31.81 -23.05 11.86
CA ASP A 206 32.72 -24.09 12.33
C ASP A 206 33.30 -23.62 13.66
N THR A 207 32.82 -24.21 14.75
CA THR A 207 33.34 -24.02 16.12
C THR A 207 34.58 -24.87 16.38
N SER A 208 35.22 -25.39 15.33
CA SER A 208 36.47 -26.14 15.43
C SER A 208 37.66 -25.22 15.13
N GLY A 209 38.11 -24.52 16.17
CA GLY A 209 39.39 -23.83 16.25
C GLY A 209 39.86 -23.86 17.70
N ASP A 210 40.94 -24.61 17.95
CA ASP A 210 41.80 -24.80 19.15
C ASP A 210 41.25 -24.49 20.56
#